data_AF-A0A2W1BEV6-F1
#
_entry.id   AF-A0A2W1BEV6-F1
#
_cell.length_a   1.000
_cell.length_b   1.000
_cell.length_c   1.000
_cell.angle_alpha   90.00
_cell.angle_beta   90.00
_cell.angle_gamma   90.00
#
_symmetry.space_group_name_H-M   'P 1'
#
loop_
_entity.id
_entity.type
_entity.pdbx_description
1 polymer ?
#
loop_
_entity_poly.entity_id
_entity_poly.type
_entity_poly.pdbx_seq_one_letter_code
_entity_poly.pdbx_strand_id
1 'polypeptide(L)' 'FPSYNLAVTVRKEVLDNNPEIEEILRPISVYLSEPIMIRLNYLVDAGGYEPDEVAEGFLKGLGLID' A
#
# COMPACT_ATOMS: atom_id res chain seq x y z
N PHE A 1 0.68 24.58 -0.78
CA PHE A 1 1.27 23.60 0.15
C PHE A 1 2.31 22.78 -0.59
N PRO A 2 3.37 22.27 0.06
CA PRO A 2 4.33 21.38 -0.58
C PRO A 2 3.67 20.02 -0.93
N SER A 3 4.26 19.28 -1.86
CA SER A 3 3.77 17.95 -2.25
C SER A 3 4.11 16.90 -1.21
N TYR A 4 3.12 16.08 -0.84
CA TYR A 4 3.25 14.96 0.10
C TYR A 4 2.85 13.66 -0.60
N ASN A 5 3.72 13.18 -1.48
CA ASN A 5 3.49 11.94 -2.19
C ASN A 5 3.80 10.74 -1.30
N LEU A 6 2.98 9.70 -1.39
CA LEU A 6 3.22 8.44 -0.72
C LEU A 6 4.40 7.73 -1.38
N ALA A 7 5.31 7.20 -0.56
CA ALA A 7 6.43 6.40 -1.01
C ALA A 7 6.77 5.34 0.03
N VAL A 8 7.05 4.13 -0.43
CA VAL A 8 7.61 3.10 0.45
C VAL A 8 9.09 3.38 0.66
N THR A 9 9.52 3.41 1.91
CA THR A 9 10.93 3.65 2.27
C THR A 9 11.48 2.44 3.01
N VAL A 10 12.53 1.84 2.48
CA VAL A 10 13.21 0.68 3.06
C VAL A 10 14.66 1.05 3.36
N ARG A 11 15.19 0.58 4.49
CA ARG A 11 16.61 0.77 4.82
C ARG A 11 17.48 0.08 3.77
N LYS A 12 18.52 0.77 3.30
CA LYS A 12 19.41 0.26 2.27
C LYS A 12 19.98 -1.14 2.58
N GLU A 13 20.46 -1.37 3.81
CA GLU A 13 20.97 -2.68 4.22
C GLU A 13 19.94 -3.81 4.08
N VAL A 14 18.65 -3.53 4.36
CA VAL A 14 17.59 -4.53 4.23
C VAL A 14 17.30 -4.81 2.76
N LEU A 15 17.25 -3.76 1.93
CA LEU A 15 17.03 -3.90 0.49
C LEU A 15 18.19 -4.61 -0.21
N ASP A 16 19.43 -4.30 0.16
CA ASP A 16 20.64 -4.94 -0.40
C ASP A 16 20.67 -6.45 -0.08
N ASN A 17 20.16 -6.85 1.10
CA ASN A 17 20.07 -8.26 1.51
C ASN A 17 18.81 -8.99 0.99
N ASN A 18 17.78 -8.26 0.53
CA ASN A 18 16.51 -8.81 0.07
C ASN A 18 16.02 -7.99 -1.15
N PRO A 19 16.71 -8.06 -2.29
CA PRO A 19 16.41 -7.23 -3.46
C PRO A 19 15.00 -7.46 -4.03
N GLU A 20 14.39 -8.62 -3.77
CA GLU A 20 13.02 -8.95 -4.16
C GLU A 20 11.97 -8.01 -3.56
N ILE A 21 12.28 -7.33 -2.44
CA ILE A 21 11.39 -6.35 -1.80
C ILE A 21 10.97 -5.25 -2.79
N GLU A 22 11.87 -4.85 -3.70
CA GLU A 22 11.55 -3.82 -4.70
C GLU A 22 10.41 -4.28 -5.62
N GLU A 23 10.52 -5.48 -6.18
CA GLU A 23 9.52 -6.04 -7.09
C GLU A 23 8.21 -6.36 -6.36
N ILE A 24 8.29 -6.86 -5.13
CA ILE A 24 7.11 -7.16 -4.29
C ILE A 24 6.32 -5.88 -3.98
N LEU A 25 6.99 -4.75 -3.71
CA LEU A 25 6.34 -3.50 -3.32
C LEU A 25 6.03 -2.56 -4.50
N ARG A 26 6.56 -2.84 -5.69
CA ARG A 26 6.30 -2.05 -6.90
C ARG A 26 4.80 -1.87 -7.20
N PRO A 27 3.94 -2.91 -7.12
CA PRO A 27 2.50 -2.75 -7.35
C PRO A 27 1.86 -1.72 -6.42
N ILE A 28 2.28 -1.67 -5.15
CA ILE A 28 1.74 -0.70 -4.18
C ILE A 28 2.06 0.73 -4.61
N SER A 29 3.28 0.97 -5.08
CA SER A 29 3.71 2.29 -5.55
C SER A 29 3.00 2.72 -6.84
N VAL A 30 2.54 1.77 -7.65
CA VAL A 30 1.82 2.02 -8.92
C VAL A 30 0.32 2.20 -8.70
N TYR A 31 -0.31 1.35 -7.89
CA TYR A 31 -1.76 1.27 -7.77
C TYR A 31 -2.33 2.12 -6.63
N LEU A 32 -1.55 2.44 -5.59
CA LEU A 32 -2.04 3.20 -4.44
C LEU A 32 -2.10 4.71 -4.74
N SER A 33 -3.04 5.08 -5.60
CA SER A 33 -3.34 6.46 -5.97
C SER A 33 -4.12 7.21 -4.89
N GLU A 34 -4.16 8.54 -4.97
CA GLU A 34 -4.94 9.39 -4.06
C GLU A 34 -6.43 9.00 -3.98
N PRO A 35 -7.17 8.80 -5.09
CA PRO A 35 -8.57 8.36 -5.02
C PRO A 35 -8.74 7.00 -4.33
N ILE A 36 -7.80 6.08 -4.53
CA ILE A 36 -7.81 4.78 -3.87
C ILE A 36 -7.56 4.95 -2.38
N MET A 37 -6.56 5.74 -1.98
CA MET A 37 -6.26 6.02 -0.57
C MET A 37 -7.46 6.65 0.14
N ILE A 38 -8.13 7.62 -0.48
CA ILE A 38 -9.36 8.23 0.05
C ILE A 38 -10.43 7.16 0.28
N ARG A 39 -10.61 6.24 -0.67
CA ARG A 39 -11.59 5.16 -0.55
C ARG A 39 -11.24 4.19 0.58
N LEU A 40 -9.97 3.78 0.71
CA LEU A 40 -9.52 2.87 1.76
C LEU A 40 -9.70 3.52 3.15
N ASN A 41 -9.31 4.77 3.32
CA ASN A 41 -9.52 5.50 4.57
C ASN A 41 -11.01 5.64 4.92
N TYR A 42 -11.87 5.90 3.94
CA TYR A 42 -13.32 5.94 4.17
C TYR A 42 -13.87 4.61 4.72
N LEU A 43 -13.39 3.47 4.21
CA LEU A 43 -13.83 2.15 4.70
C LEU A 43 -13.47 1.96 6.17
N VAL A 44 -12.31 2.44 6.60
CA VAL A 44 -11.91 2.39 8.01
C VAL A 44 -12.72 3.40 8.84
N ASP A 45 -12.57 4.69 8.54
CA ASP A 45 -13.07 5.78 9.39
C ASP A 45 -14.60 5.84 9.48
N ALA A 46 -15.29 5.63 8.35
CA ALA A 46 -16.75 5.74 8.25
C ALA A 46 -17.42 4.38 8.06
N GLY A 47 -16.75 3.42 7.43
CA GLY A 47 -17.25 2.07 7.22
C GLY A 47 -17.10 1.17 8.45
N GLY A 48 -16.17 1.48 9.37
CA GLY A 48 -15.94 0.70 10.58
C GLY A 48 -15.24 -0.64 10.34
N TYR A 49 -14.61 -0.83 9.18
CA TYR A 49 -13.78 -2.00 8.90
C TYR A 49 -12.42 -1.86 9.58
N GLU A 50 -11.81 -2.97 9.97
CA GLU A 50 -10.45 -2.92 10.52
C GLU A 50 -9.43 -2.63 9.39
N PRO A 51 -8.34 -1.88 9.69
CA PRO A 51 -7.35 -1.54 8.68
C PRO A 51 -6.69 -2.73 7.98
N ASP A 52 -6.50 -3.84 8.69
CA ASP A 52 -5.94 -5.09 8.15
C ASP A 52 -6.90 -5.77 7.18
N GLU A 53 -8.20 -5.82 7.49
CA GLU A 53 -9.24 -6.32 6.58
C GLU A 53 -9.30 -5.50 5.28
N VAL A 54 -9.22 -4.16 5.39
CA VAL A 54 -9.22 -3.26 4.23
C VAL A 54 -7.96 -3.42 3.39
N ALA A 55 -6.79 -3.56 4.03
CA ALA A 55 -5.53 -3.80 3.35
C ALA A 55 -5.51 -5.17 2.64
N GLU A 56 -5.95 -6.23 3.32
CA GLU A 56 -6.07 -7.57 2.74
C GLU A 56 -7.01 -7.57 1.54
N GLY A 57 -8.19 -6.96 1.66
CA GLY A 57 -9.14 -6.83 0.56
C GLY A 57 -8.59 -6.07 -0.63
N PHE A 58 -7.83 -4.99 -0.40
CA PHE A 58 -7.14 -4.26 -1.46
C PHE A 58 -6.10 -5.12 -2.20
N LEU A 59 -5.27 -5.85 -1.45
CA LEU A 59 -4.23 -6.71 -2.01
C LEU A 59 -4.81 -7.91 -2.77
N LYS A 60 -5.87 -8.55 -2.25
CA LYS A 60 -6.62 -9.61 -2.95
C LYS A 60 -7.30 -9.12 -4.22
N GLY A 61 -7.89 -7.92 -4.16
CA GLY A 61 -8.52 -7.29 -5.32
C GLY A 61 -7.54 -7.03 -6.48
N LEU A 62 -6.26 -6.85 -6.17
CA LEU A 62 -5.18 -6.73 -7.15
C LEU A 62 -4.54 -8.09 -7.53
N GLY A 63 -4.93 -9.19 -6.90
CA GLY A 63 -4.34 -10.51 -7.10
C GLY A 63 -2.90 -10.63 -6.58
N LEU A 64 -2.53 -9.82 -5.58
CA LEU A 64 -1.19 -9.81 -4.99
C LEU A 64 -1.03 -10.85 -3.88
N ILE A 65 -2.14 -11.29 -3.27
CA ILE A 65 -2.23 -12.32 -2.22
C ILE A 65 -3.54 -13.11 -2.38
N ASP A 66 -3.62 -14.28 -1.72
CA ASP A 66 -4.77 -15.21 -1.72
C ASP A 66 -5.79 -14.95 -0.60
#